data_AF-A0A962G9J7-F1
#
_entry.id   AF-A0A962G9J7-F1
#
_cell.length_a   1.000
_cell.length_b   1.000
_cell.length_c   1.000
_cell.angle_alpha   90.00
_cell.angle_beta   90.00
_cell.angle_gamma   90.00
#
_symmetry.space_group_name_H-M   'P 1'
#
loop_
_entity.id
_entity.type
_entity.pdbx_description
1 polymer ?
#
loop_
_entity_poly.entity_id
_entity_poly.type
_entity_poly.pdbx_seq_one_letter_code
_entity_poly.pdbx_strand_id
1 'polypeptide(L)' 'MTGEAAHAEEKLLRQLALPGLWLLIINGMIGAGIFGLPGELARLAGPGSVWIFLLCALMIAPIMLCFMQLASYFRGTGGP' A
#
# COMPACT_ATOMS: atom_id res chain seq x y z
N MET A 1 40.72 -15.99 -7.07
CA MET A 1 39.98 -15.68 -8.31
C MET A 1 38.53 -15.49 -7.89
N THR A 2 38.03 -14.25 -7.99
CA THR A 2 36.61 -13.78 -7.94
C THR A 2 35.74 -14.23 -6.75
N GLY A 3 35.28 -13.39 -5.81
CA GLY A 3 35.20 -11.94 -5.78
C GLY A 3 34.27 -11.38 -6.85
N GLU A 4 32.94 -11.55 -6.73
CA GLU A 4 31.92 -10.64 -7.29
C GLU A 4 30.50 -11.03 -6.83
N ALA A 5 29.69 -10.05 -6.44
CA ALA A 5 28.21 -10.09 -6.38
C ALA A 5 27.44 -10.59 -5.13
N ALA A 6 27.85 -10.25 -3.90
CA ALA A 6 26.94 -10.35 -2.73
C ALA A 6 26.62 -9.01 -2.02
N HIS A 7 27.25 -7.91 -2.42
CA HIS A 7 26.91 -6.57 -1.95
C HIS A 7 27.12 -5.58 -3.09
N ALA A 8 26.22 -5.59 -4.07
CA ALA A 8 26.05 -4.41 -4.90
C ALA A 8 25.58 -3.30 -3.95
N GLU A 9 26.43 -2.30 -3.75
CA GLU A 9 26.13 -1.03 -3.09
C GLU A 9 24.71 -0.58 -3.48
N GLU A 10 23.81 -0.45 -2.51
CA GLU A 10 22.42 -0.07 -2.75
C GLU A 10 22.41 1.35 -3.34
N LYS A 11 22.43 1.45 -4.67
CA LYS A 11 22.66 2.69 -5.45
C LYS A 11 21.55 3.74 -5.29
N LEU A 12 20.49 3.42 -4.54
CA LEU A 12 19.34 4.28 -4.31
C LEU A 12 19.57 5.12 -3.05
N LEU A 13 19.68 6.42 -3.24
CA LEU A 13 19.63 7.37 -2.12
C LEU A 13 18.25 7.30 -1.48
N ARG A 14 18.21 7.01 -0.17
CA ARG A 14 16.98 6.90 0.63
C ARG A 14 16.38 8.29 0.91
N GLN A 15 15.85 8.92 -0.14
CA GLN A 15 15.30 10.28 -0.08
C GLN A 15 13.80 10.34 0.22
N LEU A 16 13.08 9.22 0.10
CA LEU A 16 11.65 9.18 0.37
C LEU A 16 11.41 9.11 1.89
N ALA A 17 11.15 10.26 2.49
CA ALA A 17 10.75 10.35 3.89
C ALA A 17 9.30 9.85 4.08
N LEU A 18 8.95 9.49 5.32
CA LEU A 18 7.59 9.09 5.70
C LEU A 18 6.47 9.94 5.09
N PRO A 19 6.49 11.29 5.15
CA PRO A 19 5.44 12.09 4.54
C PRO A 19 5.34 11.90 3.02
N GLY A 20 6.48 11.82 2.31
CA GLY A 20 6.49 11.56 0.87
C GLY A 20 5.89 10.20 0.53
N LEU A 21 6.15 9.19 1.35
CA LEU A 21 5.55 7.86 1.21
C LEU A 21 4.03 7.89 1.44
N TRP A 22 3.56 8.61 2.46
CA TRP A 22 2.12 8.78 2.72
C TRP A 22 1.39 9.44 1.55
N LEU A 23 1.94 10.55 1.02
CA LEU A 23 1.35 11.24 -0.13
C LEU A 23 1.31 10.34 -1.38
N LEU A 24 2.36 9.54 -1.61
CA LEU A 24 2.40 8.59 -2.71
C LEU A 24 1.29 7.53 -2.59
N ILE A 25 1.10 6.96 -1.41
CA ILE A 25 0.06 5.96 -1.15
C ILE A 25 -1.34 6.57 -1.35
N ILE A 26 -1.58 7.77 -0.82
CA ILE A 26 -2.87 8.46 -0.97
C ILE A 26 -3.16 8.76 -2.43
N ASN A 27 -2.16 9.24 -3.17
CA ASN A 27 -2.31 9.52 -4.61
C ASN A 27 -2.69 8.25 -5.39
N GLY A 28 -2.04 7.12 -5.09
CA GLY A 28 -2.37 5.83 -5.70
C GLY A 28 -3.78 5.34 -5.35
N MET A 29 -4.21 5.48 -4.09
CA MET A 29 -5.55 5.07 -3.65
C MET A 29 -6.66 5.90 -4.32
N ILE A 30 -6.46 7.21 -4.42
CA ILE A 30 -7.39 8.12 -5.10
C ILE A 30 -7.44 7.81 -6.59
N GLY A 31 -6.27 7.63 -7.24
CA GLY A 31 -6.18 7.38 -8.68
C GLY A 31 -6.70 6.00 -9.11
N ALA A 32 -6.51 4.96 -8.31
CA ALA A 32 -6.89 3.59 -8.69
C ALA A 32 -8.33 3.20 -8.32
N GLY A 33 -8.92 3.80 -7.29
CA GLY A 33 -10.13 3.22 -6.68
C GLY A 33 -11.28 4.18 -6.39
N ILE A 34 -11.01 5.38 -5.85
CA ILE A 34 -12.07 6.11 -5.15
C ILE A 34 -13.10 6.82 -6.04
N PHE A 35 -12.82 7.04 -7.32
CA PHE A 35 -13.74 7.78 -8.19
C PHE A 35 -14.80 6.89 -8.85
N GLY A 36 -14.59 5.58 -8.96
CA GLY A 36 -15.54 4.65 -9.58
C GLY A 36 -16.35 3.84 -8.56
N LEU A 37 -15.68 3.31 -7.55
CA LEU A 37 -16.27 2.36 -6.60
C LEU A 37 -17.42 2.94 -5.74
N PRO A 38 -17.31 4.16 -5.17
CA PRO A 38 -18.35 4.68 -4.30
C PRO A 38 -19.66 4.97 -5.03
N GLY A 39 -19.58 5.41 -6.29
CA GLY A 39 -20.75 5.69 -7.12
C GLY A 39 -21.57 4.42 -7.36
N GLU A 40 -20.91 3.32 -7.73
CA GLU A 40 -21.60 2.05 -7.96
C GLU A 40 -22.12 1.41 -6.66
N LEU A 41 -21.34 1.50 -5.57
CA LEU A 41 -21.78 1.06 -4.24
C LEU A 41 -23.01 1.84 -3.75
N ALA A 42 -23.05 3.16 -3.97
CA ALA A 42 -24.21 3.98 -3.62
C ALA A 42 -25.45 3.60 -4.43
N ARG A 43 -25.30 3.17 -5.69
CA ARG A 43 -26.41 2.67 -6.51
C ARG A 43 -26.94 1.33 -6.03
N LEU A 44 -26.07 0.41 -5.60
CA LEU A 44 -26.48 -0.91 -5.12
C LEU A 44 -27.04 -0.91 -3.70
N ALA A 45 -26.43 -0.13 -2.78
CA ALA A 45 -26.72 -0.19 -1.35
C ALA A 45 -27.39 1.06 -0.76
N GLY A 46 -27.58 2.11 -1.57
CA GLY A 46 -28.21 3.35 -1.12
C GLY A 46 -27.41 4.07 -0.01
N PRO A 47 -28.07 4.76 0.93
CA PRO A 47 -27.42 5.51 2.02
C PRO A 47 -26.56 4.65 2.95
N GLY A 48 -26.76 3.33 2.97
CA GLY A 48 -25.97 2.37 3.77
C GLY A 48 -24.60 2.02 3.17
N SER A 49 -24.27 2.53 1.98
CA SER A 49 -23.02 2.22 1.26
C SER A 49 -21.74 2.53 2.04
N VAL A 50 -21.75 3.55 2.91
CA VAL A 50 -20.61 3.89 3.78
C VAL A 50 -20.26 2.74 4.73
N TRP A 51 -21.27 2.08 5.31
CA TRP A 51 -21.05 0.95 6.22
C TRP A 51 -20.48 -0.27 5.50
N ILE A 52 -20.89 -0.51 4.26
CA ILE A 52 -20.34 -1.59 3.43
C ILE A 52 -18.89 -1.30 3.07
N PHE A 53 -18.56 -0.03 2.76
CA PHE A 53 -17.18 0.36 2.48
C PHE A 53 -16.27 0.16 3.71
N LEU A 54 -16.76 0.51 4.90
CA LEU A 54 -16.05 0.26 6.16
C LEU A 54 -15.89 -1.25 6.44
N LEU A 55 -16.92 -2.05 6.18
CA LEU A 55 -16.85 -3.51 6.33
C LEU A 55 -15.81 -4.11 5.37
N CYS A 56 -15.78 -3.67 4.11
CA CYS A 56 -14.77 -4.09 3.13
C CYS A 56 -13.35 -3.71 3.59
N ALA A 57 -13.15 -2.48 4.08
CA ALA A 57 -11.86 -2.05 4.61
C ALA A 57 -11.42 -2.93 5.80
N LEU A 58 -12.36 -3.27 6.70
CA LEU A 58 -12.10 -4.15 7.83
C LEU A 58 -11.74 -5.58 7.38
N MET A 59 -12.40 -6.10 6.35
CA MET A 59 -12.09 -7.43 5.79
C MET A 59 -10.70 -7.48 5.12
N ILE A 60 -10.26 -6.37 4.51
CA ILE A 60 -8.93 -6.27 3.88
C ILE A 60 -7.83 -5.99 4.91
N ALA A 61 -8.16 -5.38 6.06
CA ALA A 61 -7.21 -5.06 7.13
C ALA A 61 -6.30 -6.24 7.55
N PRO A 62 -6.78 -7.48 7.79
CA PRO A 62 -5.89 -8.60 8.13
C PRO A 62 -4.88 -8.92 7.02
N ILE A 63 -5.28 -8.80 5.75
CA ILE A 63 -4.37 -8.99 4.60
C ILE A 63 -3.27 -7.92 4.65
N MET A 64 -3.67 -6.66 4.83
CA MET A 64 -2.76 -5.52 5.00
C MET A 64 -1.79 -5.71 6.18
N LEU A 65 -2.27 -6.25 7.31
CA LEU A 65 -1.43 -6.54 8.48
C LEU A 65 -0.38 -7.60 8.19
N CYS A 66 -0.70 -8.64 7.41
CA CYS A 66 0.30 -9.63 6.97
C CYS A 66 1.41 -8.96 6.16
N PHE A 67 1.07 -8.11 5.19
CA PHE A 67 2.05 -7.37 4.39
C PHE A 67 2.86 -6.38 5.23
N MET A 68 2.22 -5.66 6.17
CA MET A 68 2.90 -4.75 7.08
C MET A 68 3.91 -5.50 7.95
N GLN A 69 3.51 -6.64 8.51
CA GLN A 69 4.38 -7.45 9.36
C GLN A 69 5.58 -7.95 8.56
N LEU A 70 5.36 -8.43 7.33
CA LEU A 70 6.44 -8.83 6.43
C LEU A 70 7.38 -7.64 6.12
N ALA A 71 6.83 -6.50 5.73
CA ALA A 71 7.59 -5.29 5.43
C ALA A 71 8.40 -4.77 6.62
N SER A 72 7.96 -5.02 7.86
CA SER A 72 8.72 -4.65 9.06
C SER A 72 10.02 -5.45 9.24
N TYR A 73 10.13 -6.65 8.65
CA TYR A 73 11.35 -7.47 8.74
C TYR A 73 12.41 -7.07 7.70
N PHE A 74 12.01 -6.48 6.57
CA PHE A 74 12.93 -6.07 5.50
C PHE A 74 13.28 -4.58 5.60
N ARG A 75 14.58 -4.27 5.73
CA ARG A 75 15.09 -2.89 5.84
C ARG A 75 15.79 -2.36 4.60
N GLY A 76 16.17 -3.24 3.66
CA GLY A 76 16.78 -2.88 2.37
C GLY A 76 15.73 -2.52 1.31
N THR A 77 16.14 -1.82 0.25
CA THR A 77 15.24 -1.54 -0.88
C THR A 77 14.87 -2.84 -1.60
N GLY A 78 13.59 -3.00 -1.95
CA GLY A 78 13.08 -4.16 -2.68
C GLY A 78 12.02 -4.98 -1.93
N GLY A 79 11.86 -4.80 -0.60
CA GLY A 79 10.91 -5.59 0.20
C GLY A 79 11.26 -7.09 0.24
N PRO A 80 10.37 -7.97 0.74
CA PRO A 80 10.30 -9.33 0.20
C PRO A 80 9.97 -9.29 -1.30
#